data_AF-A0A288Q846-F1
#
_entry.id   AF-A0A288Q846-F1
#
_cell.length_a   1.000
_cell.length_b   1.000
_cell.length_c   1.000
_cell.angle_alpha   90.00
_cell.angle_beta   90.00
_cell.angle_gamma   90.00
#
_symmetry.space_group_name_H-M   'P 1'
#
loop_
_entity.id
_entity.type
_entity.pdbx_description
1 polymer ?
#
loop_
_entity_poly.entity_id
_entity_poly.type
_entity_poly.pdbx_seq_one_letter_code
_entity_poly.pdbx_strand_id
1 'polypeptide(L)'
;MLVKKIFNNNVLLAEEASQELIVIGRGVGFQQKIGGQIDVSKIEKSYYPQDDQWIKLFNELTDSISSEYIEIASHIITMAEEHLATTFDDYLLIGLADHIQYAVTRWQSKLPIKNELLWETQHFYPEEYHIGELAVDYIATRLNIKLPVDEVGFIALKFVEKRNGPQENERATQMIQLIEGILTIIRYELLPNIDESELNYQRLIVHLRFFVDRLLGNHVEDEVENSFDRVMAEHMAQRYVAAFTCAQHVITYVAKQTRRQVNDNEKVYLTMHLQRILDH
;
A
#
# COMPACT_ATOMS: atom_id res chain seq x y z
N MET A 1 28.35 -18.29 13.00
CA MET A 1 26.94 -18.31 13.43
C MET A 1 26.62 -19.42 14.45
N LEU A 2 26.09 -19.07 15.63
CA LEU A 2 25.66 -19.99 16.70
C LEU A 2 24.15 -19.85 16.99
N VAL A 3 23.47 -20.95 17.30
CA VAL A 3 22.02 -20.94 17.63
C VAL A 3 21.77 -20.34 19.02
N LYS A 4 20.85 -19.37 19.11
CA LYS A 4 20.40 -18.74 20.37
C LYS A 4 19.01 -19.20 20.80
N LYS A 5 18.06 -19.21 19.86
CA LYS A 5 16.67 -19.66 20.08
C LYS A 5 16.19 -20.38 18.82
N ILE A 6 15.45 -21.46 18.96
CA ILE A 6 14.86 -22.20 17.84
C ILE A 6 13.36 -21.94 17.90
N PHE A 7 12.78 -21.36 16.85
CA PHE A 7 11.33 -21.12 16.78
C PHE A 7 10.62 -22.33 16.18
N ASN A 8 11.15 -22.86 15.07
CA ASN A 8 10.67 -24.10 14.46
C ASN A 8 11.79 -24.76 13.61
N ASN A 9 11.42 -25.70 12.72
CA ASN A 9 12.37 -26.38 11.84
C ASN A 9 13.04 -25.46 10.80
N ASN A 10 12.46 -24.30 10.51
CA ASN A 10 12.85 -23.43 9.39
C ASN A 10 13.24 -22.00 9.81
N VAL A 11 13.04 -21.62 11.08
CA VAL A 11 13.26 -20.28 11.62
C VAL A 11 13.96 -20.40 12.98
N LEU A 12 15.09 -19.72 13.13
CA LEU A 12 15.82 -19.64 14.38
C LEU A 12 16.47 -18.25 14.58
N LEU A 13 16.73 -17.90 15.84
CA LEU A 13 17.59 -16.78 16.22
C LEU A 13 19.01 -17.30 16.36
N ALA A 14 19.94 -16.63 15.72
CA ALA A 14 21.36 -16.91 15.79
C ALA A 14 22.15 -15.72 16.31
N GLU A 15 23.41 -15.96 16.67
CA GLU A 15 24.39 -14.93 16.94
C GLU A 15 25.62 -15.12 16.04
N GLU A 16 26.08 -14.04 15.43
CA GLU A 16 27.29 -13.96 14.65
C GLU A 16 28.05 -12.68 14.98
N ALA A 17 29.33 -12.81 15.36
CA ALA A 17 30.17 -11.67 15.74
C ALA A 17 29.53 -10.71 16.78
N SER A 18 28.82 -11.28 17.77
CA SER A 18 28.07 -10.55 18.81
C SER A 18 26.87 -9.74 18.30
N GLN A 19 26.42 -9.96 17.07
CA GLN A 19 25.14 -9.48 16.56
C GLN A 19 24.14 -10.63 16.47
N GLU A 20 22.93 -10.38 16.95
CA GLU A 20 21.82 -11.31 16.78
C GLU A 20 21.25 -11.19 15.36
N LEU A 21 20.80 -12.30 14.79
CA LEU A 21 20.15 -12.33 13.47
C LEU A 21 19.12 -13.45 13.40
N ILE A 22 18.05 -13.21 12.65
CA ILE A 22 17.05 -14.23 12.34
C ILE A 22 17.46 -14.94 11.07
N VAL A 23 17.45 -16.27 11.14
CA VAL A 23 17.82 -17.13 10.02
C VAL A 23 16.60 -17.92 9.60
N ILE A 24 16.27 -17.83 8.31
CA ILE A 24 15.19 -18.57 7.68
C ILE A 24 15.78 -19.47 6.61
N GLY A 25 15.35 -20.73 6.61
CA GLY A 25 15.66 -21.66 5.54
C GLY A 25 15.21 -23.09 5.85
N ARG A 26 14.96 -23.87 4.80
CA ARG A 26 14.35 -25.19 4.93
C ARG A 26 15.20 -26.14 5.78
N GLY A 27 14.66 -26.53 6.93
CA GLY A 27 15.31 -27.45 7.87
C GLY A 27 16.51 -26.85 8.61
N VAL A 28 16.66 -25.52 8.64
CA VAL A 28 17.77 -24.85 9.34
C VAL A 28 17.74 -25.07 10.85
N GLY A 29 16.55 -25.15 11.45
CA GLY A 29 16.35 -25.47 12.87
C GLY A 29 16.16 -26.96 13.17
N PHE A 30 16.03 -27.80 12.14
CA PHE A 30 15.79 -29.23 12.33
C PHE A 30 17.01 -29.92 12.99
N GLN A 31 16.75 -30.59 14.11
CA GLN A 31 17.78 -31.27 14.94
C GLN A 31 18.89 -30.36 15.48
N GLN A 32 18.70 -29.04 15.44
CA GLN A 32 19.63 -28.10 16.06
C GLN A 32 19.45 -28.02 17.58
N LYS A 33 20.48 -27.50 18.26
CA LYS A 33 20.48 -27.24 19.70
C LYS A 33 21.00 -25.83 19.97
N ILE A 34 20.52 -25.20 21.04
CA ILE A 34 21.05 -23.92 21.51
C ILE A 34 22.56 -24.05 21.77
N GLY A 35 23.34 -23.10 21.27
CA GLY A 35 24.80 -23.12 21.26
C GLY A 35 25.43 -23.95 20.14
N GLY A 36 24.64 -24.63 19.30
CA GLY A 36 25.11 -25.38 18.15
C GLY A 36 25.54 -24.48 16.99
N GLN A 37 26.37 -25.02 16.08
CA GLN A 37 26.70 -24.35 14.83
C GLN A 37 25.60 -24.53 13.80
N ILE A 38 25.31 -23.46 13.06
CA ILE A 38 24.32 -23.46 11.98
C ILE A 38 25.00 -23.88 10.69
N ASP A 39 24.34 -24.77 9.96
CA ASP A 39 24.73 -25.14 8.60
C ASP A 39 24.35 -24.02 7.64
N VAL A 40 25.35 -23.25 7.21
CA VAL A 40 25.18 -22.08 6.32
C VAL A 40 24.55 -22.47 4.99
N SER A 41 24.70 -23.72 4.54
CA SER A 41 24.11 -24.18 3.27
C SER A 41 22.58 -24.29 3.31
N LYS A 42 21.98 -24.30 4.51
CA LYS A 42 20.53 -24.35 4.71
C LYS A 42 19.90 -22.97 4.86
N ILE A 43 20.69 -21.90 4.84
CA ILE A 43 20.20 -20.53 5.00
C ILE A 43 19.66 -20.06 3.66
N GLU A 44 18.38 -19.70 3.62
CA GLU A 44 17.73 -19.09 2.45
C GLU A 44 17.75 -17.55 2.58
N LYS A 45 17.46 -17.04 3.78
CA LYS A 45 17.42 -15.61 4.07
C LYS A 45 17.85 -15.33 5.50
N SER A 46 18.50 -14.19 5.71
CA SER A 46 18.85 -13.69 7.03
C SER A 46 18.30 -12.28 7.22
N TYR A 47 17.76 -11.99 8.39
CA TYR A 47 17.25 -10.67 8.78
C TYR A 47 18.03 -10.16 9.99
N TYR A 48 18.46 -8.90 9.95
CA TYR A 48 19.24 -8.29 11.00
C TYR A 48 18.35 -7.35 11.81
N PRO A 49 18.34 -7.46 13.14
CA PRO A 49 17.66 -6.48 13.96
C PRO A 49 18.14 -5.06 13.65
N GLN A 50 17.19 -4.19 13.34
CA GLN A 50 17.45 -2.79 13.05
C GLN A 50 17.70 -1.99 14.33
N ASP A 51 17.00 -2.36 15.40
CA ASP A 51 17.12 -1.81 16.76
C ASP A 51 16.53 -2.79 17.80
N ASP A 52 16.59 -2.41 19.09
CA ASP A 52 16.02 -3.19 20.20
C ASP A 52 14.49 -3.38 20.07
N GLN A 53 13.79 -2.43 19.43
CA GLN A 53 12.35 -2.51 19.22
C GLN A 53 12.01 -3.59 18.20
N TRP A 54 12.80 -3.74 17.13
CA TRP A 54 12.64 -4.81 16.15
C TRP A 54 12.74 -6.19 16.79
N ILE A 55 13.75 -6.43 17.65
CA ILE A 55 13.92 -7.71 18.37
C ILE A 55 12.71 -8.00 19.24
N LYS A 56 12.21 -6.99 19.96
CA LYS A 56 11.05 -7.13 20.83
C LYS A 56 9.81 -7.51 20.01
N LEU A 57 9.51 -6.77 18.94
CA LEU A 57 8.37 -7.04 18.07
C LEU A 57 8.47 -8.40 17.39
N PHE A 58 9.65 -8.80 16.93
CA PHE A 58 9.85 -10.11 16.32
C PHE A 58 9.60 -11.24 17.32
N ASN A 59 10.06 -11.12 18.57
CA ASN A 59 9.76 -12.10 19.61
C ASN A 59 8.25 -12.19 19.91
N GLU A 60 7.57 -11.05 20.06
CA GLU A 60 6.12 -10.99 20.26
C GLU A 60 5.36 -11.65 19.10
N LEU A 61 5.81 -11.41 17.86
CA LEU A 61 5.27 -12.06 16.67
C LEU A 61 5.44 -13.58 16.74
N THR A 62 6.63 -14.09 17.04
CA THR A 62 6.88 -15.53 17.13
C THR A 62 6.14 -16.23 18.26
N ASP A 63 5.79 -15.50 19.33
CA ASP A 63 5.01 -16.04 20.44
C ASP A 63 3.50 -16.06 20.12
N SER A 64 3.04 -15.20 19.20
CA SER A 64 1.62 -15.02 18.87
C SER A 64 1.17 -15.68 17.56
N ILE A 65 2.10 -15.96 16.63
CA ILE A 65 1.77 -16.46 15.28
C ILE A 65 2.51 -17.75 14.96
N SER A 66 1.90 -18.58 14.10
CA SER A 66 2.62 -19.72 13.53
C SER A 66 3.77 -19.23 12.68
N SER A 67 4.95 -19.78 12.93
CA SER A 67 6.16 -19.62 12.12
C SER A 67 5.95 -19.86 10.61
N GLU A 68 4.92 -20.61 10.21
CA GLU A 68 4.54 -20.77 8.81
C GLU A 68 4.22 -19.43 8.11
N TYR A 69 3.61 -18.48 8.82
CA TYR A 69 3.34 -17.14 8.28
C TYR A 69 4.60 -16.32 8.07
N ILE A 70 5.61 -16.49 8.94
CA ILE A 70 6.93 -15.84 8.80
C ILE A 70 7.66 -16.39 7.58
N GLU A 71 7.62 -17.70 7.37
CA GLU A 71 8.19 -18.35 6.19
C GLU A 71 7.51 -17.87 4.91
N ILE A 72 6.17 -17.77 4.91
CA ILE A 72 5.41 -17.26 3.77
C ILE A 72 5.79 -15.81 3.47
N ALA A 73 5.80 -14.94 4.49
CA ALA A 73 6.17 -13.54 4.34
C ALA A 73 7.60 -13.39 3.80
N SER A 74 8.57 -14.14 4.34
CA SER A 74 9.96 -14.10 3.89
C SER A 74 10.11 -14.52 2.42
N HIS A 75 9.37 -15.55 2.00
CA HIS A 75 9.37 -15.97 0.60
C HIS A 75 8.80 -14.88 -0.33
N ILE A 76 7.66 -14.29 0.04
CA ILE A 76 7.03 -13.22 -0.73
C ILE A 76 7.95 -11.99 -0.82
N ILE A 77 8.61 -11.60 0.28
CA ILE A 77 9.56 -10.48 0.27
C ILE A 77 10.72 -10.79 -0.68
N THR A 78 11.28 -12.00 -0.63
CA THR A 78 12.39 -12.40 -1.51
C THR A 78 11.97 -12.32 -2.99
N MET A 79 10.79 -12.84 -3.32
CA MET A 79 10.21 -12.73 -4.65
C MET A 79 10.01 -11.25 -5.06
N ALA A 80 9.50 -10.40 -4.17
CA ALA A 80 9.30 -8.98 -4.45
C ALA A 80 10.62 -8.24 -4.71
N GLU A 81 11.66 -8.52 -3.92
CA GLU A 81 13.00 -7.94 -4.09
C GLU A 81 13.62 -8.32 -5.42
N GLU A 82 13.47 -9.57 -5.84
CA GLU A 82 13.92 -10.06 -7.15
C GLU A 82 13.18 -9.37 -8.30
N HIS A 83 11.85 -9.26 -8.22
CA HIS A 83 11.03 -8.63 -9.25
C HIS A 83 11.26 -7.12 -9.36
N LEU A 84 11.43 -6.42 -8.23
CA LEU A 84 11.59 -4.95 -8.19
C LEU A 84 13.05 -4.50 -8.25
N ALA A 85 14.00 -5.44 -8.25
CA ALA A 85 15.43 -5.17 -8.18
C ALA A 85 15.80 -4.20 -7.04
N THR A 86 15.23 -4.42 -5.86
CA THR A 86 15.41 -3.59 -4.67
C THR A 86 15.58 -4.45 -3.42
N THR A 87 15.94 -3.82 -2.29
CA THR A 87 15.91 -4.44 -0.97
C THR A 87 14.92 -3.70 -0.09
N PHE A 88 14.24 -4.41 0.80
CA PHE A 88 13.36 -3.80 1.79
C PHE A 88 13.98 -3.77 3.18
N ASP A 89 13.41 -2.94 4.04
CA ASP A 89 13.76 -2.89 5.44
C ASP A 89 13.24 -4.15 6.18
N ASP A 90 14.01 -4.65 7.15
CA ASP A 90 13.69 -5.89 7.87
C ASP A 90 12.38 -5.82 8.69
N TYR A 91 11.84 -4.64 9.00
CA TYR A 91 10.48 -4.50 9.59
C TYR A 91 9.38 -4.99 8.67
N LEU A 92 9.59 -5.01 7.35
CA LEU A 92 8.59 -5.53 6.41
C LEU A 92 8.27 -7.00 6.69
N LEU A 93 9.24 -7.80 7.17
CA LEU A 93 9.00 -9.18 7.56
C LEU A 93 7.92 -9.28 8.64
N ILE A 94 8.02 -8.45 9.69
CA ILE A 94 7.07 -8.44 10.80
C ILE A 94 5.70 -7.98 10.31
N GLY A 95 5.66 -6.85 9.60
CA GLY A 95 4.40 -6.26 9.13
C GLY A 95 3.65 -7.12 8.12
N LEU A 96 4.38 -7.81 7.24
CA LEU A 96 3.76 -8.70 6.25
C LEU A 96 3.30 -10.01 6.88
N ALA A 97 4.08 -10.60 7.79
CA ALA A 97 3.67 -11.82 8.48
C ALA A 97 2.40 -11.62 9.33
N ASP A 98 2.32 -10.49 10.05
CA ASP A 98 1.13 -10.08 10.81
C ASP A 98 -0.08 -9.87 9.88
N HIS A 99 0.11 -9.14 8.77
CA HIS A 99 -0.95 -8.94 7.77
C HIS A 99 -1.49 -10.26 7.22
N ILE A 100 -0.61 -11.19 6.84
CA ILE A 100 -1.01 -12.49 6.28
C ILE A 100 -1.79 -13.30 7.33
N GLN A 101 -1.33 -13.34 8.58
CA GLN A 101 -2.06 -14.03 9.65
C GLN A 101 -3.46 -13.42 9.82
N TYR A 102 -3.55 -12.09 9.85
CA TYR A 102 -4.82 -11.39 10.01
C TYR A 102 -5.76 -11.64 8.82
N ALA A 103 -5.25 -11.57 7.59
CA ALA A 103 -5.97 -11.88 6.36
C ALA A 103 -6.56 -13.30 6.40
N VAL A 104 -5.76 -14.29 6.80
CA VAL A 104 -6.18 -15.69 6.93
C VAL A 104 -7.23 -15.85 8.03
N THR A 105 -7.02 -15.24 9.20
CA THR A 105 -7.97 -15.28 10.32
C THR A 105 -9.31 -14.65 9.94
N ARG A 106 -9.27 -13.51 9.24
CA ARG A 106 -10.45 -12.80 8.71
C ARG A 106 -11.20 -13.68 7.72
N TRP A 107 -10.49 -14.33 6.80
CA TRP A 107 -11.06 -15.25 5.81
C TRP A 107 -11.72 -16.46 6.47
N GLN A 108 -11.06 -17.09 7.44
CA GLN A 108 -11.62 -18.21 8.22
C GLN A 108 -12.89 -17.80 8.97
N SER A 109 -12.93 -16.56 9.45
CA SER A 109 -14.09 -15.96 10.13
C SER A 109 -15.19 -15.48 9.17
N LYS A 110 -14.99 -15.61 7.85
CA LYS A 110 -15.90 -15.16 6.79
C LYS A 110 -16.29 -13.68 6.90
N LEU A 111 -15.38 -12.86 7.40
CA LEU A 111 -15.58 -11.42 7.51
C LEU A 111 -15.31 -10.77 6.15
N PRO A 112 -16.18 -9.87 5.67
CA PRO A 112 -15.95 -9.17 4.41
C PRO A 112 -14.75 -8.22 4.54
N ILE A 113 -14.10 -8.01 3.40
CA ILE A 113 -13.04 -7.03 3.21
C ILE A 113 -13.36 -6.28 1.92
N LYS A 114 -13.07 -4.99 1.92
CA LYS A 114 -13.06 -4.17 0.71
C LYS A 114 -11.81 -3.31 0.73
N ASN A 115 -11.09 -3.28 -0.38
CA ASN A 115 -10.01 -2.36 -0.63
C ASN A 115 -10.52 -1.27 -1.57
N GLU A 116 -10.84 -0.11 -1.00
CA GLU A 116 -11.32 1.07 -1.75
C GLU A 116 -10.28 1.64 -2.73
N LEU A 117 -9.04 1.14 -2.68
CA LEU A 117 -7.90 1.59 -3.49
C LEU A 117 -7.42 0.52 -4.46
N LEU A 118 -8.17 -0.58 -4.62
CA LEU A 118 -7.73 -1.73 -5.39
C LEU A 118 -7.44 -1.33 -6.84
N TRP A 119 -8.35 -0.56 -7.44
CA TRP A 119 -8.22 -0.09 -8.82
C TRP A 119 -7.01 0.82 -8.98
N GLU A 120 -6.82 1.78 -8.08
CA GLU A 120 -5.71 2.72 -8.06
C GLU A 120 -4.39 1.98 -7.92
N THR A 121 -4.33 1.02 -7.01
CA THR A 121 -3.13 0.21 -6.77
C THR A 121 -2.77 -0.57 -8.04
N GLN A 122 -3.76 -1.18 -8.70
CA GLN A 122 -3.57 -1.91 -9.96
C GLN A 122 -3.02 -1.04 -11.09
N HIS A 123 -3.53 0.19 -11.23
CA HIS A 123 -3.20 1.03 -12.37
C HIS A 123 -1.95 1.89 -12.15
N PHE A 124 -1.66 2.28 -10.91
CA PHE A 124 -0.54 3.17 -10.59
C PHE A 124 0.70 2.44 -10.10
N TYR A 125 0.53 1.27 -9.49
CA TYR A 125 1.61 0.41 -9.01
C TYR A 125 1.48 -0.99 -9.62
N PRO A 126 1.49 -1.11 -10.97
CA PRO A 126 1.19 -2.38 -11.63
C PRO A 126 2.19 -3.49 -11.29
N GLU A 127 3.45 -3.14 -11.06
CA GLU A 127 4.49 -4.10 -10.65
C GLU A 127 4.23 -4.62 -9.21
N GLU A 128 3.96 -3.71 -8.27
CA GLU A 128 3.63 -4.07 -6.89
C GLU A 128 2.29 -4.81 -6.80
N TYR A 129 1.30 -4.44 -7.63
CA TYR A 129 0.03 -5.14 -7.75
C TYR A 129 0.25 -6.57 -8.24
N HIS A 130 1.06 -6.75 -9.29
CA HIS A 130 1.40 -8.07 -9.81
C HIS A 130 2.10 -8.94 -8.77
N ILE A 131 3.02 -8.35 -7.99
CA ILE A 131 3.63 -9.03 -6.83
C ILE A 131 2.57 -9.41 -5.79
N GLY A 132 1.58 -8.54 -5.55
CA GLY A 132 0.42 -8.85 -4.72
C GLY A 132 -0.38 -10.06 -5.23
N GLU A 133 -0.57 -10.19 -6.55
CA GLU A 133 -1.24 -11.36 -7.16
C GLU A 133 -0.44 -12.63 -6.90
N LEU A 134 0.86 -12.60 -7.19
CA LEU A 134 1.77 -13.72 -6.95
C LEU A 134 1.81 -14.11 -5.47
N ALA A 135 1.79 -13.12 -4.57
CA ALA A 135 1.76 -13.32 -3.13
C ALA A 135 0.47 -14.02 -2.69
N VAL A 136 -0.69 -13.55 -3.16
CA VAL A 136 -1.99 -14.18 -2.85
C VAL A 136 -2.06 -15.60 -3.40
N ASP A 137 -1.57 -15.85 -4.61
CA ASP A 137 -1.52 -17.19 -5.20
C ASP A 137 -0.59 -18.13 -4.43
N TYR A 138 0.55 -17.63 -3.97
CA TYR A 138 1.47 -18.39 -3.12
C TYR A 138 0.83 -18.74 -1.77
N ILE A 139 0.17 -17.77 -1.11
CA ILE A 139 -0.58 -18.01 0.14
C ILE A 139 -1.68 -19.04 -0.09
N ALA A 140 -2.44 -18.90 -1.18
CA ALA A 140 -3.52 -19.80 -1.53
C ALA A 140 -3.03 -21.24 -1.70
N THR A 141 -1.90 -21.42 -2.38
CA THR A 141 -1.28 -22.73 -2.59
C THR A 141 -0.74 -23.30 -1.27
N ARG A 142 -0.06 -22.47 -0.46
CA ARG A 142 0.62 -22.94 0.75
C ARG A 142 -0.33 -23.32 1.88
N LEU A 143 -1.45 -22.59 2.00
CA LEU A 143 -2.43 -22.75 3.07
C LEU A 143 -3.75 -23.40 2.61
N ASN A 144 -3.89 -23.67 1.31
CA ASN A 144 -5.11 -24.22 0.71
C ASN A 144 -6.37 -23.37 1.00
N ILE A 145 -6.25 -22.06 0.81
CA ILE A 145 -7.33 -21.07 0.99
C ILE A 145 -7.48 -20.22 -0.26
N LYS A 146 -8.56 -19.43 -0.36
CA LYS A 146 -8.76 -18.48 -1.46
C LYS A 146 -9.07 -17.09 -0.92
N LEU A 147 -8.02 -16.29 -0.76
CA LEU A 147 -8.16 -14.91 -0.35
C LEU A 147 -8.86 -14.07 -1.42
N PRO A 148 -9.61 -13.02 -1.04
CA PRO A 148 -10.26 -12.11 -1.99
C PRO A 148 -9.23 -11.21 -2.67
N VAL A 149 -9.58 -10.69 -3.85
CA VAL A 149 -8.71 -9.81 -4.66
C VAL A 149 -8.30 -8.54 -3.92
N ASP A 150 -9.08 -8.08 -2.95
CA ASP A 150 -8.76 -6.95 -2.08
C ASP A 150 -7.40 -7.10 -1.37
N GLU A 151 -7.01 -8.34 -1.04
CA GLU A 151 -5.71 -8.65 -0.42
C GLU A 151 -4.53 -8.42 -1.37
N VAL A 152 -4.73 -8.55 -2.68
CA VAL A 152 -3.72 -8.20 -3.69
C VAL A 152 -3.33 -6.74 -3.51
N GLY A 153 -4.32 -5.85 -3.46
CA GLY A 153 -4.07 -4.42 -3.26
C GLY A 153 -3.44 -4.10 -1.91
N PHE A 154 -3.87 -4.74 -0.82
CA PHE A 154 -3.27 -4.49 0.50
C PHE A 154 -1.82 -4.96 0.59
N ILE A 155 -1.50 -6.12 0.02
CA ILE A 155 -0.12 -6.63 -0.02
C ILE A 155 0.73 -5.74 -0.93
N ALA A 156 0.23 -5.34 -2.09
CA ALA A 156 0.92 -4.43 -3.00
C ALA A 156 1.29 -3.11 -2.32
N LEU A 157 0.35 -2.51 -1.56
CA LEU A 157 0.59 -1.28 -0.82
C LEU A 157 1.73 -1.41 0.21
N LYS A 158 1.93 -2.58 0.83
CA LYS A 158 3.08 -2.80 1.73
C LYS A 158 4.43 -2.64 1.01
N PHE A 159 4.52 -3.01 -0.26
CA PHE A 159 5.74 -2.82 -1.05
C PHE A 159 5.90 -1.37 -1.51
N VAL A 160 4.80 -0.71 -1.87
CA VAL A 160 4.80 0.73 -2.20
C VAL A 160 5.31 1.55 -1.00
N GLU A 161 4.80 1.26 0.20
CA GLU A 161 5.20 1.87 1.48
C GLU A 161 6.64 1.59 1.90
N LYS A 162 7.35 0.66 1.26
CA LYS A 162 8.70 0.25 1.69
C LYS A 162 9.76 0.40 0.62
N ARG A 163 9.35 0.63 -0.63
CA ARG A 163 10.24 0.94 -1.76
C ARG A 163 10.68 2.40 -1.73
N ASN A 164 9.80 3.28 -1.29
CA ASN A 164 10.05 4.71 -1.30
C ASN A 164 10.57 5.15 0.08
N GLY A 165 11.39 6.21 0.15
CA GLY A 165 11.91 6.70 1.44
C GLY A 165 10.76 7.14 2.39
N PRO A 166 11.00 7.33 3.70
CA PRO A 166 9.95 7.71 4.67
C PRO A 166 9.06 8.88 4.20
N GLN A 167 9.68 9.86 3.53
CA GLN A 167 9.03 11.05 2.99
C GLN A 167 8.13 10.77 1.78
N GLU A 168 8.52 9.83 0.92
CA GLU A 168 7.72 9.44 -0.25
C GLU A 168 6.60 8.46 0.13
N ASN A 169 6.77 7.68 1.21
CA ASN A 169 5.71 6.84 1.77
C ASN A 169 4.58 7.68 2.39
N GLU A 170 4.93 8.72 3.16
CA GLU A 170 3.94 9.69 3.64
C GLU A 170 3.19 10.34 2.49
N ARG A 171 3.89 10.71 1.41
CA ARG A 171 3.27 11.28 0.21
C ARG A 171 2.34 10.29 -0.49
N ALA A 172 2.74 9.03 -0.66
CA ALA A 172 1.91 8.00 -1.28
C ALA A 172 0.63 7.74 -0.47
N THR A 173 0.77 7.57 0.85
CA THR A 173 -0.36 7.39 1.77
C THR A 173 -1.28 8.60 1.78
N GLN A 174 -0.72 9.82 1.80
CA GLN A 174 -1.50 11.05 1.75
C GLN A 174 -2.22 11.22 0.40
N MET A 175 -1.58 10.86 -0.71
CA MET A 175 -2.18 10.88 -2.04
C MET A 175 -3.39 9.94 -2.11
N ILE A 176 -3.20 8.72 -1.61
CA ILE A 176 -4.23 7.70 -1.50
C ILE A 176 -5.45 8.20 -0.69
N GLN A 177 -5.21 8.72 0.52
CA GLN A 177 -6.28 9.20 1.42
C GLN A 177 -7.06 10.37 0.81
N LEU A 178 -6.35 11.27 0.11
CA LEU A 178 -7.00 12.37 -0.58
C LEU A 178 -7.87 11.87 -1.74
N ILE A 179 -7.35 10.99 -2.59
CA ILE A 179 -8.12 10.42 -3.71
C ILE A 179 -9.38 9.72 -3.20
N GLU A 180 -9.27 8.90 -2.14
CA GLU A 180 -10.41 8.19 -1.54
C GLU A 180 -11.49 9.17 -1.02
N GLY A 181 -11.07 10.21 -0.30
CA GLY A 181 -11.99 11.22 0.21
C GLY A 181 -12.66 12.03 -0.91
N ILE A 182 -11.91 12.35 -1.97
CA ILE A 182 -12.44 13.01 -3.16
C ILE A 182 -13.48 12.14 -3.86
N LEU A 183 -13.15 10.87 -4.13
CA LEU A 183 -14.06 9.92 -4.75
C LEU A 183 -15.33 9.71 -3.92
N THR A 184 -15.23 9.73 -2.59
CA THR A 184 -16.38 9.65 -1.70
C THR A 184 -17.34 10.83 -1.87
N ILE A 185 -16.82 12.05 -1.95
CA ILE A 185 -17.62 13.26 -2.24
C ILE A 185 -18.30 13.13 -3.60
N ILE A 186 -17.53 12.76 -4.63
CA ILE A 186 -18.04 12.66 -6.01
C ILE A 186 -19.13 11.59 -6.12
N ARG A 187 -18.93 10.41 -5.54
CA ARG A 187 -19.93 9.32 -5.53
C ARG A 187 -21.22 9.75 -4.87
N TYR A 188 -21.14 10.40 -3.71
CA TYR A 188 -22.33 10.79 -2.97
C TYR A 188 -23.12 11.90 -3.67
N GLU A 189 -22.43 12.87 -4.27
CA GLU A 189 -23.07 14.07 -4.83
C GLU A 189 -23.46 13.95 -6.30
N LEU A 190 -22.68 13.22 -7.10
CA LEU A 190 -22.84 13.18 -8.55
C LEU A 190 -23.06 11.78 -9.12
N LEU A 191 -22.37 10.78 -8.56
CA LEU A 191 -22.21 9.47 -9.19
C LEU A 191 -22.59 8.31 -8.25
N PRO A 192 -23.83 8.26 -7.70
CA PRO A 192 -24.20 7.28 -6.67
C PRO A 192 -24.27 5.84 -7.17
N ASN A 193 -24.41 5.63 -8.48
CA ASN A 193 -24.55 4.32 -9.11
C ASN A 193 -23.51 4.08 -10.22
N ILE A 194 -22.36 4.77 -10.20
CA ILE A 194 -21.38 4.63 -11.28
C ILE A 194 -20.74 3.25 -11.26
N ASP A 195 -20.60 2.67 -12.45
CA ASP A 195 -19.83 1.45 -12.66
C ASP A 195 -18.34 1.81 -12.74
N GLU A 196 -17.56 1.34 -11.75
CA GLU A 196 -16.13 1.64 -11.65
C GLU A 196 -15.30 1.04 -12.80
N SER A 197 -15.89 0.14 -13.58
CA SER A 197 -15.27 -0.42 -14.79
C SER A 197 -15.40 0.49 -16.03
N GLU A 198 -16.22 1.54 -15.98
CA GLU A 198 -16.41 2.44 -17.11
C GLU A 198 -15.16 3.30 -17.42
N LEU A 199 -14.84 3.43 -18.71
CA LEU A 199 -13.69 4.21 -19.20
C LEU A 199 -13.68 5.67 -18.71
N ASN A 200 -14.86 6.28 -18.53
CA ASN A 200 -14.96 7.66 -18.05
C ASN A 200 -14.61 7.79 -16.57
N TYR A 201 -14.99 6.79 -15.74
CA TYR A 201 -14.59 6.72 -14.34
C TYR A 201 -13.10 6.46 -14.19
N GLN A 202 -12.55 5.51 -14.95
CA GLN A 202 -11.11 5.25 -14.99
C GLN A 202 -10.30 6.52 -15.35
N ARG A 203 -10.80 7.29 -16.33
CA ARG A 203 -10.19 8.55 -16.73
C ARG A 203 -10.25 9.60 -15.61
N LEU A 204 -11.38 9.69 -14.90
CA LEU A 204 -11.49 10.59 -13.75
C LEU A 204 -10.40 10.31 -12.72
N ILE A 205 -10.18 9.05 -12.37
CA ILE A 205 -9.19 8.68 -11.36
C ILE A 205 -7.78 9.13 -11.78
N VAL A 206 -7.42 8.94 -13.06
CA VAL A 206 -6.15 9.45 -13.60
C VAL A 206 -6.03 10.97 -13.42
N HIS A 207 -7.10 11.72 -13.70
CA HIS A 207 -7.11 13.17 -13.51
C HIS A 207 -7.08 13.58 -12.04
N LEU A 208 -7.76 12.84 -11.15
CA LEU A 208 -7.69 13.06 -9.70
C LEU A 208 -6.28 12.82 -9.18
N ARG A 209 -5.57 11.81 -9.67
CA ARG A 209 -4.17 11.59 -9.33
C ARG A 209 -3.32 12.79 -9.72
N PHE A 210 -3.41 13.28 -10.96
CA PHE A 210 -2.64 14.46 -11.38
C PHE A 210 -2.99 15.71 -10.56
N PHE A 211 -4.26 15.88 -10.23
CA PHE A 211 -4.72 16.95 -9.35
C PHE A 211 -4.08 16.84 -7.96
N VAL A 212 -4.18 15.68 -7.30
CA VAL A 212 -3.62 15.47 -5.95
C VAL A 212 -2.09 15.52 -5.96
N ASP A 213 -1.43 14.99 -6.99
CA ASP A 213 0.02 15.01 -7.11
C ASP A 213 0.56 16.43 -7.25
N ARG A 214 -0.10 17.31 -8.05
CA ARG A 214 0.24 18.73 -8.11
C ARG A 214 0.09 19.41 -6.76
N LEU A 215 -0.99 19.12 -6.04
CA LEU A 215 -1.26 19.72 -4.73
C LEU A 215 -0.29 19.28 -3.64
N LEU A 216 0.19 18.04 -3.68
CA LEU A 216 1.18 17.50 -2.75
C LEU A 216 2.62 17.85 -3.15
N GLY A 217 2.88 18.10 -4.43
CA GLY A 217 4.15 18.59 -4.92
C GLY A 217 4.54 19.94 -4.33
N ASN A 218 5.84 20.25 -4.36
CA ASN A 218 6.35 21.60 -4.05
C ASN A 218 6.20 22.57 -5.23
N HIS A 219 5.57 22.13 -6.33
CA HIS A 219 5.20 22.95 -7.46
C HIS A 219 3.79 23.53 -7.27
N VAL A 220 3.56 24.18 -6.12
CA VAL A 220 2.70 25.36 -6.17
C VAL A 220 3.62 26.41 -6.75
N GLU A 221 3.78 26.42 -8.08
CA GLU A 221 4.15 27.69 -8.70
C GLU A 221 3.12 28.69 -8.16
N ASP A 222 3.62 29.79 -7.62
CA ASP A 222 2.82 30.97 -7.33
C ASP A 222 2.26 31.50 -8.67
N GLU A 223 1.41 30.70 -9.34
CA GLU A 223 0.67 31.07 -10.52
C GLU A 223 -0.29 32.15 -10.03
N VAL A 224 0.15 33.39 -10.25
CA VAL A 224 -0.66 34.60 -10.12
C VAL A 224 -2.00 34.28 -10.76
N GLU A 225 -3.06 34.32 -9.94
CA GLU A 225 -4.44 34.07 -10.33
C GLU A 225 -4.73 34.71 -11.70
N ASN A 226 -4.81 33.87 -12.74
CA ASN A 226 -4.93 34.36 -14.10
C ASN A 226 -6.38 34.82 -14.33
N SER A 227 -6.56 36.03 -14.86
CA SER A 227 -7.90 36.57 -15.14
C SER A 227 -8.73 35.67 -16.06
N PHE A 228 -8.06 34.84 -16.88
CA PHE A 228 -8.70 33.84 -17.72
C PHE A 228 -9.41 32.74 -16.91
N ASP A 229 -8.76 32.19 -15.88
CA ASP A 229 -9.29 31.06 -15.10
C ASP A 229 -10.51 31.48 -14.29
N ARG A 230 -10.50 32.71 -13.78
CA ARG A 230 -11.66 33.28 -13.08
C ARG A 230 -12.86 33.44 -13.99
N VAL A 231 -12.67 33.97 -15.21
CA VAL A 231 -13.76 34.08 -16.20
C VAL A 231 -14.28 32.70 -16.59
N MET A 232 -13.40 31.71 -16.73
CA MET A 232 -13.79 30.34 -17.05
C MET A 232 -14.58 29.70 -15.90
N ALA A 233 -14.15 29.91 -14.65
CA ALA A 233 -14.85 29.44 -13.46
C ALA A 233 -16.26 30.06 -13.35
N GLU A 234 -16.40 31.37 -13.58
CA GLU A 234 -17.70 32.05 -13.58
C GLU A 234 -18.63 31.49 -14.66
N HIS A 235 -18.12 31.22 -15.86
CA HIS A 235 -18.91 30.61 -16.93
C HIS A 235 -19.31 29.17 -16.59
N MET A 236 -18.39 28.36 -16.05
CA MET A 236 -18.68 26.99 -15.63
C MET A 236 -19.70 26.93 -14.48
N ALA A 237 -19.62 27.84 -13.52
CA ALA A 237 -20.57 27.95 -12.41
C ALA A 237 -22.01 28.19 -12.89
N GLN A 238 -22.19 28.90 -14.01
CA GLN A 238 -23.50 29.15 -14.59
C GLN A 238 -24.00 27.97 -15.46
N ARG A 239 -23.10 27.32 -16.21
CA ARG A 239 -23.48 26.30 -17.20
C ARG A 239 -23.54 24.88 -16.65
N TYR A 240 -22.63 24.54 -15.74
CA TYR A 240 -22.36 23.19 -15.25
C TYR A 240 -22.51 23.13 -13.72
N VAL A 241 -23.67 23.57 -13.23
CA VAL A 241 -23.91 23.83 -11.79
C VAL A 241 -23.57 22.62 -10.92
N ALA A 242 -24.05 21.42 -11.27
CA ALA A 242 -23.81 20.21 -10.47
C ALA A 242 -22.32 19.84 -10.39
N ALA A 243 -21.64 19.77 -11.54
CA ALA A 243 -20.21 19.47 -11.60
C ALA A 243 -19.37 20.53 -10.86
N PHE A 244 -19.72 21.81 -11.02
CA PHE A 244 -19.01 22.91 -10.38
C PHE A 244 -19.19 22.91 -8.85
N THR A 245 -20.40 22.66 -8.36
CA THR A 245 -20.68 22.54 -6.92
C THR A 245 -19.90 21.38 -6.30
N CYS A 246 -19.90 20.21 -6.93
CA CYS A 246 -19.14 19.07 -6.43
C CYS A 246 -17.62 19.34 -6.44
N ALA A 247 -17.11 19.95 -7.51
CA ALA A 247 -15.72 20.39 -7.56
C ALA A 247 -15.38 21.35 -6.40
N GLN A 248 -16.26 22.31 -6.08
CA GLN A 248 -16.07 23.22 -4.95
C GLN A 248 -16.01 22.49 -3.60
N HIS A 249 -16.82 21.46 -3.38
CA HIS A 249 -16.77 20.64 -2.17
C HIS A 249 -15.46 19.83 -2.08
N VAL A 250 -15.02 19.25 -3.21
CA VAL A 250 -13.73 18.58 -3.31
C VAL A 250 -12.58 19.54 -2.97
N ILE A 251 -12.55 20.73 -3.57
CA ILE A 251 -11.55 21.75 -3.27
C ILE A 251 -11.53 22.09 -1.77
N THR A 252 -12.70 22.26 -1.16
CA THR A 252 -12.84 22.57 0.27
C THR A 252 -12.30 21.45 1.15
N TYR A 253 -12.61 20.19 0.81
CA TYR A 253 -12.09 19.02 1.51
C TYR A 253 -10.56 18.96 1.43
N VAL A 254 -9.99 19.09 0.23
CA VAL A 254 -8.55 19.00 0.02
C VAL A 254 -7.79 20.12 0.72
N ALA A 255 -8.30 21.36 0.64
CA ALA A 255 -7.70 22.50 1.34
C ALA A 255 -7.64 22.27 2.86
N LYS A 256 -8.67 21.64 3.43
CA LYS A 256 -8.71 21.29 4.87
C LYS A 256 -7.69 20.21 5.23
N GLN A 257 -7.56 19.16 4.41
CA GLN A 257 -6.64 18.05 4.68
C GLN A 257 -5.17 18.44 4.50
N THR A 258 -4.87 19.22 3.46
CA THR A 258 -3.50 19.63 3.12
C THR A 258 -3.06 20.92 3.82
N ARG A 259 -4.01 21.70 4.36
CA ARG A 259 -3.79 23.07 4.87
C ARG A 259 -3.19 24.02 3.82
N ARG A 260 -3.41 23.73 2.52
CA ARG A 260 -2.97 24.56 1.39
C ARG A 260 -4.18 25.22 0.74
N GLN A 261 -3.98 26.42 0.19
CA GLN A 261 -4.97 27.01 -0.71
C GLN A 261 -4.91 26.29 -2.06
N VAL A 262 -6.06 26.18 -2.70
CA VAL A 262 -6.20 25.58 -4.02
C VAL A 262 -6.73 26.63 -4.97
N ASN A 263 -6.01 26.85 -6.07
CA ASN A 263 -6.31 27.90 -7.03
C ASN A 263 -7.56 27.59 -7.86
N ASP A 264 -8.19 28.63 -8.42
CA ASP A 264 -9.39 28.48 -9.27
C ASP A 264 -9.15 27.64 -10.53
N ASN A 265 -7.91 27.60 -11.04
CA ASN A 265 -7.52 26.72 -12.16
C ASN A 265 -7.83 25.24 -11.85
N GLU A 266 -7.53 24.78 -10.63
CA GLU A 266 -7.82 23.39 -10.25
C GLU A 266 -9.33 23.11 -10.12
N LYS A 267 -10.11 24.13 -9.76
CA LYS A 267 -11.57 24.03 -9.71
C LYS A 267 -12.15 23.92 -11.12
N VAL A 268 -11.63 24.69 -12.06
CA VAL A 268 -11.99 24.61 -13.49
C VAL A 268 -11.60 23.23 -14.06
N TYR A 269 -10.37 22.78 -13.79
CA TYR A 269 -9.87 21.47 -14.18
C TYR A 269 -10.81 20.35 -13.70
N LEU A 270 -11.11 20.31 -12.40
CA LEU A 270 -11.95 19.28 -11.83
C LEU A 270 -13.40 19.36 -12.36
N THR A 271 -13.97 20.56 -12.48
CA THR A 271 -15.32 20.75 -13.02
C THR A 271 -15.46 20.17 -14.42
N MET A 272 -14.47 20.41 -15.29
CA MET A 272 -14.46 19.86 -16.65
C MET A 272 -14.45 18.34 -16.66
N HIS A 273 -13.63 17.71 -15.80
CA HIS A 273 -13.54 16.25 -15.74
C HIS A 273 -14.81 15.62 -15.16
N LEU A 274 -15.42 16.24 -14.16
CA LEU A 274 -16.71 15.81 -13.62
C LEU A 274 -17.84 15.96 -14.64
N GLN A 275 -17.93 17.11 -15.32
CA GLN A 275 -18.96 17.35 -16.32
C GLN A 275 -18.87 16.34 -17.47
N ARG A 276 -17.65 16.00 -17.89
CA ARG A 276 -17.42 15.01 -18.94
C ARG A 276 -17.97 13.62 -18.59
N ILE A 277 -18.02 13.26 -17.31
CA ILE A 277 -18.62 11.99 -16.88
C ILE A 277 -20.14 12.11 -16.89
N LEU A 278 -20.70 13.26 -16.47
CA LEU A 278 -22.14 13.48 -16.44
C LEU A 278 -22.78 13.57 -17.83
N ASP A 279 -22.00 13.98 -18.84
CA ASP A 279 -22.46 14.06 -20.24
C ASP A 279 -22.54 12.69 -20.94
N HIS A 280 -22.10 11.62 -20.27
CA HIS A 280 -22.06 10.25 -20.78
C HIS A 280 -22.89 9.31 -19.90
#